data_AF-A0A349UJD9-F1
#
_entry.id   AF-A0A349UJD9-F1
#
_cell.length_a   1.000
_cell.length_b   1.000
_cell.length_c   1.000
_cell.angle_alpha   90.00
_cell.angle_beta   90.00
_cell.angle_gamma   90.00
#
_symmetry.space_group_name_H-M   'P 1'
#
loop_
_entity.id
_entity.type
_entity.pdbx_description
1 polymer ?
#
loop_
_entity_poly.entity_id
_entity_poly.type
_entity_poly.pdbx_seq_one_letter_code
_entity_poly.pdbx_strand_id
1 'polypeptide(L)'
;MKSDRRHELQQNALDSELGKLLSFLKRRGNQILTILLVLGVIATGIYYVRKRAATQKAETRMQYDQVLQSRAPIDERIGGLRSLADQDDDKWVAAMSCVQVGNLCLVKSLQADMSAGARKELLDEAEVWYRRAIERFANENLAVAKAHLGLAKLAEDRGDLQAAEREYRAVSNVPGMTGQPVLEEARAALERLTAIQGPVAMATSRPAPASQPASQPATQPASASRPAEE
;
A
#
# COMPACT_ATOMS: atom_id res chain seq x y z
N MET A 1 0.56 -75.48 -8.41
CA MET A 1 -0.59 -75.68 -9.33
C MET A 1 -1.81 -74.76 -9.09
N LYS A 2 -1.88 -73.93 -8.04
CA LYS A 2 -2.98 -72.93 -7.87
C LYS A 2 -2.62 -71.49 -8.32
N SER A 3 -1.37 -71.24 -8.66
CA SER A 3 -0.88 -69.92 -9.10
C SER A 3 -1.15 -69.69 -10.59
N ASP A 4 -0.94 -70.70 -11.43
CA ASP A 4 -0.97 -70.56 -12.89
C ASP A 4 -2.38 -70.25 -13.42
N ARG A 5 -3.43 -70.87 -12.84
CA ARG A 5 -4.83 -70.58 -13.21
C ARG A 5 -5.31 -69.16 -12.83
N ARG A 6 -4.68 -68.49 -11.86
CA ARG A 6 -5.08 -67.12 -11.46
C ARG A 6 -4.53 -66.06 -12.42
N HIS A 7 -3.35 -66.31 -12.98
CA HIS A 7 -2.76 -65.43 -14.00
C HIS A 7 -3.49 -65.53 -15.34
N GLU A 8 -3.97 -66.71 -15.74
CA GLU A 8 -4.80 -66.88 -16.94
C GLU A 8 -6.14 -66.11 -16.87
N LEU A 9 -6.78 -66.08 -15.70
CA LEU A 9 -8.05 -65.35 -15.53
C LEU A 9 -7.84 -63.83 -15.56
N GLN A 10 -6.71 -63.33 -15.05
CA GLN A 10 -6.38 -61.90 -15.11
C GLN A 10 -6.00 -61.46 -16.53
N GLN A 11 -5.23 -62.27 -17.28
CA GLN A 11 -4.89 -61.97 -18.68
C GLN A 11 -6.13 -61.92 -19.56
N ASN A 12 -7.04 -62.89 -19.44
CA ASN A 12 -8.28 -62.89 -20.22
C ASN A 12 -9.20 -61.70 -19.88
N ALA A 13 -9.24 -61.27 -18.62
CA ALA A 13 -10.01 -60.09 -18.24
C ALA A 13 -9.43 -58.81 -18.90
N LEU A 14 -8.11 -58.63 -18.85
CA LEU A 14 -7.41 -57.46 -19.38
C LEU A 14 -7.49 -57.39 -20.91
N ASP A 15 -7.32 -58.53 -21.60
CA ASP A 15 -7.45 -58.62 -23.06
C ASP A 15 -8.90 -58.36 -23.53
N SER A 16 -9.89 -58.83 -22.78
CA SER A 16 -11.30 -58.55 -23.11
C SER A 16 -11.67 -57.07 -22.91
N GLU A 17 -11.12 -56.42 -21.87
CA GLU A 17 -11.33 -54.99 -21.60
C GLU A 17 -10.61 -54.14 -22.65
N LEU A 18 -9.38 -54.49 -23.04
CA LEU A 18 -8.65 -53.82 -24.12
C LEU A 18 -9.38 -53.97 -25.46
N GLY A 19 -9.91 -55.15 -25.78
CA GLY A 19 -10.67 -55.39 -27.02
C GLY A 19 -11.97 -54.57 -27.11
N LYS A 20 -12.69 -54.41 -25.99
CA LYS A 20 -13.87 -53.52 -25.90
C LYS A 20 -13.46 -52.06 -26.09
N LEU A 21 -12.35 -51.63 -25.48
CA LEU A 21 -11.84 -50.27 -25.59
C LEU A 21 -11.42 -49.94 -27.03
N LEU A 22 -10.76 -50.89 -27.71
CA LEU A 22 -10.30 -50.76 -29.11
C LEU A 22 -11.46 -50.75 -30.11
N SER A 23 -12.49 -51.57 -29.90
CA SER A 23 -13.69 -51.57 -30.73
C SER A 23 -14.55 -50.33 -30.51
N PHE A 24 -14.63 -49.81 -29.28
CA PHE A 24 -15.24 -48.52 -28.97
C PHE A 24 -14.48 -47.37 -29.64
N LEU A 25 -13.15 -47.39 -29.59
CA LEU A 25 -12.29 -46.41 -30.26
C LEU A 25 -12.39 -46.49 -31.79
N LYS A 26 -12.56 -47.67 -32.38
CA LYS A 26 -12.83 -47.79 -33.84
C LYS A 26 -14.20 -47.25 -34.22
N ARG A 27 -15.24 -47.52 -33.41
CA ARG A 27 -16.63 -47.13 -33.72
C ARG A 27 -16.91 -45.65 -33.47
N ARG A 28 -16.27 -45.05 -32.45
CA ARG A 28 -16.46 -43.65 -32.06
C ARG A 28 -15.20 -42.80 -32.21
N GLY A 29 -14.12 -43.34 -32.77
CA GLY A 29 -12.81 -42.67 -32.84
C GLY A 29 -12.87 -41.30 -33.49
N ASN A 30 -13.63 -41.14 -34.56
CA ASN A 30 -13.79 -39.84 -35.20
C ASN A 30 -14.51 -38.82 -34.30
N GLN A 31 -15.53 -39.24 -33.54
CA GLN A 31 -16.22 -38.39 -32.58
C GLN A 31 -15.35 -38.03 -31.37
N ILE A 32 -14.54 -38.99 -30.89
CA ILE A 32 -13.61 -38.75 -29.78
C ILE A 32 -12.51 -37.78 -30.23
N LEU A 33 -11.98 -37.95 -31.45
CA LEU A 33 -10.97 -37.07 -32.02
C LEU A 33 -11.50 -35.64 -32.21
N THR A 34 -12.71 -35.46 -32.72
CA THR A 34 -13.30 -34.12 -32.88
C THR A 34 -13.56 -33.45 -31.53
N ILE A 35 -14.04 -34.19 -30.53
CA ILE A 35 -14.23 -33.64 -29.17
C ILE A 35 -12.89 -33.22 -28.57
N LEU A 36 -11.85 -34.07 -28.66
CA LEU A 36 -10.52 -33.73 -28.16
C LEU A 36 -9.91 -32.52 -28.86
N LEU A 37 -10.12 -32.40 -30.18
CA LEU A 37 -9.66 -31.25 -30.94
C LEU A 37 -10.37 -29.96 -30.50
N VAL A 38 -11.70 -29.99 -30.34
CA VAL A 38 -12.47 -28.85 -29.84
C VAL A 38 -12.04 -28.46 -28.43
N LEU A 39 -11.87 -29.43 -27.53
CA LEU A 39 -11.35 -29.18 -26.17
C LEU A 39 -9.94 -28.60 -26.20
N GLY A 40 -9.08 -29.10 -27.08
CA GLY A 40 -7.73 -28.58 -27.27
C GLY A 40 -7.72 -27.12 -27.72
N VAL A 41 -8.59 -26.76 -28.68
CA VAL A 41 -8.75 -25.37 -29.14
C VAL A 41 -9.27 -24.47 -28.02
N ILE A 42 -10.30 -24.91 -27.27
CA ILE A 42 -10.85 -24.15 -26.14
C ILE A 42 -9.78 -23.95 -25.05
N ALA A 43 -9.07 -25.02 -24.67
CA ALA A 43 -8.01 -24.97 -23.67
C ALA A 43 -6.88 -24.01 -24.09
N THR A 44 -6.49 -24.06 -25.37
CA THR A 44 -5.47 -23.17 -25.94
C THR A 44 -5.95 -21.71 -25.94
N GLY A 45 -7.21 -21.46 -26.29
CA GLY A 45 -7.81 -20.12 -26.23
C GLY A 45 -7.82 -19.56 -24.81
N ILE A 46 -8.28 -20.34 -23.83
CA ILE A 46 -8.26 -19.96 -22.41
C ILE A 46 -6.83 -19.69 -21.93
N TYR A 47 -5.88 -20.56 -22.29
CA TYR A 47 -4.47 -20.38 -21.93
C TYR A 47 -3.91 -19.08 -22.50
N TYR A 48 -4.18 -18.75 -23.76
CA TYR A 48 -3.70 -17.53 -24.40
C TYR A 48 -4.29 -16.27 -23.75
N VAL A 49 -5.59 -16.27 -23.45
CA VAL A 49 -6.26 -15.15 -22.76
C VAL A 49 -5.69 -14.97 -21.36
N ARG A 50 -5.51 -16.05 -20.59
CA ARG A 50 -4.93 -15.96 -19.23
C ARG A 50 -3.48 -15.50 -19.26
N LYS A 51 -2.68 -15.98 -20.21
CA LYS A 51 -1.29 -15.55 -20.39
C LYS A 51 -1.22 -14.06 -20.74
N ARG A 52 -2.05 -13.59 -21.68
CA ARG A 52 -2.12 -12.18 -22.08
C ARG A 52 -2.55 -11.28 -20.91
N ALA A 53 -3.56 -11.67 -20.14
CA ALA A 53 -4.00 -10.93 -18.97
C ALA A 53 -2.91 -10.87 -17.89
N ALA A 54 -2.16 -11.96 -17.69
CA ALA A 54 -1.04 -11.98 -16.74
C ALA A 54 0.11 -11.06 -17.18
N THR A 55 0.45 -11.04 -18.48
CA THR A 55 1.50 -10.14 -18.99
C THR A 55 1.09 -8.68 -18.88
N GLN A 56 -0.17 -8.34 -19.17
CA GLN A 56 -0.69 -6.97 -19.02
C GLN A 56 -0.60 -6.49 -17.58
N LYS A 57 -1.04 -7.31 -16.60
CA LYS A 57 -0.91 -6.96 -15.18
C LYS A 57 0.54 -6.74 -14.74
N ALA A 58 1.46 -7.59 -15.21
CA ALA A 58 2.87 -7.45 -14.90
C ALA A 58 3.43 -6.12 -15.46
N GLU A 59 3.07 -5.77 -16.69
CA GLU A 59 3.47 -4.52 -17.32
C GLU A 59 2.92 -3.29 -16.58
N THR A 60 1.63 -3.27 -16.26
CA THR A 60 1.00 -2.18 -15.50
C THR A 60 1.65 -1.99 -14.13
N ARG A 61 2.05 -3.07 -13.44
CA ARG A 61 2.80 -2.99 -12.19
C ARG A 61 4.21 -2.41 -12.37
N MET A 62 4.92 -2.81 -13.42
CA MET A 62 6.23 -2.23 -13.72
C MET A 62 6.14 -0.73 -14.02
N GLN A 63 5.11 -0.31 -14.75
CA GLN A 63 4.86 1.12 -15.01
C GLN A 63 4.58 1.87 -13.71
N TYR A 64 3.76 1.31 -12.82
CA TYR A 64 3.50 1.89 -11.50
C TYR A 64 4.79 2.07 -10.68
N ASP A 65 5.60 1.01 -10.58
CA ASP A 65 6.87 1.06 -9.85
C ASP A 65 7.83 2.07 -10.48
N GLN A 66 7.88 2.15 -11.80
CA GLN A 66 8.69 3.12 -12.53
C GLN A 66 8.28 4.56 -12.21
N VAL A 67 6.98 4.87 -12.18
CA VAL A 67 6.49 6.23 -11.85
C VAL A 67 6.79 6.58 -10.39
N LEU A 68 6.68 5.61 -9.47
CA LEU A 68 7.01 5.82 -8.07
C LEU A 68 8.49 6.10 -7.84
N GLN A 69 9.37 5.34 -8.49
CA GLN A 69 10.82 5.45 -8.37
C GLN A 69 11.43 6.55 -9.25
N SER A 70 10.65 7.07 -10.19
CA SER A 70 11.09 8.14 -11.09
C SER A 70 11.52 9.38 -10.30
N ARG A 71 12.63 9.97 -10.74
CA ARG A 71 13.11 11.29 -10.27
C ARG A 71 12.47 12.45 -11.05
N ALA A 72 11.46 12.16 -11.88
CA ALA A 72 10.73 13.17 -12.61
C ALA A 72 10.05 14.19 -11.66
N PRO A 73 9.77 15.41 -12.16
CA PRO A 73 8.99 16.39 -11.42
C PRO A 73 7.66 15.81 -10.92
N ILE A 74 7.17 16.35 -9.80
CA ILE A 74 5.93 15.86 -9.16
C ILE A 74 4.74 15.88 -10.14
N ASP A 75 4.65 16.90 -11.00
CA ASP A 75 3.56 17.02 -11.98
C ASP A 75 3.53 15.88 -13.00
N GLU A 76 4.68 15.46 -13.49
CA GLU A 76 4.79 14.35 -14.43
C GLU A 76 4.41 13.02 -13.75
N ARG A 77 4.83 12.85 -12.49
CA ARG A 77 4.48 11.66 -11.70
C ARG A 77 2.98 11.61 -11.40
N ILE A 78 2.37 12.75 -11.07
CA ILE A 78 0.91 12.87 -10.93
C ILE A 78 0.23 12.46 -12.23
N GLY A 79 0.67 13.00 -13.38
CA GLY A 79 0.12 12.64 -14.70
C GLY A 79 0.18 11.15 -14.99
N GLY A 80 1.34 10.51 -14.75
CA GLY A 80 1.52 9.06 -14.93
C GLY A 80 0.60 8.23 -14.03
N LEU A 81 0.51 8.58 -12.74
CA LEU A 81 -0.37 7.88 -11.80
C LEU A 81 -1.85 8.09 -12.12
N ARG A 82 -2.27 9.28 -12.58
CA ARG A 82 -3.65 9.52 -13.03
C ARG A 82 -4.00 8.58 -14.20
N SER A 83 -3.10 8.44 -15.17
CA SER A 83 -3.30 7.51 -16.28
C SER A 83 -3.44 6.06 -15.80
N LEU A 84 -2.62 5.62 -14.86
CA LEU A 84 -2.72 4.28 -14.26
C LEU A 84 -4.00 4.09 -13.42
N ALA A 85 -4.48 5.14 -12.75
CA ALA A 85 -5.73 5.12 -11.97
C ALA A 85 -7.00 5.04 -12.82
N ASP A 86 -6.92 5.46 -14.08
CA ASP A 86 -8.02 5.38 -15.05
C ASP A 86 -8.07 4.03 -15.79
N GLN A 87 -6.99 3.25 -15.76
CA GLN A 87 -6.93 1.89 -16.31
C GLN A 87 -7.67 0.89 -15.41
N ASP A 88 -8.23 -0.19 -15.99
CA ASP A 88 -8.93 -1.26 -15.26
C ASP A 88 -8.25 -2.64 -15.40
N ASP A 89 -7.00 -2.66 -15.87
CA ASP A 89 -6.23 -3.89 -16.10
C ASP A 89 -5.78 -4.57 -14.79
N ASP A 90 -5.31 -3.76 -13.83
CA ASP A 90 -4.99 -4.19 -12.47
C ASP A 90 -5.60 -3.22 -11.44
N LYS A 91 -6.67 -3.67 -10.79
CA LYS A 91 -7.42 -2.90 -9.79
C LYS A 91 -6.54 -2.46 -8.62
N TRP A 92 -5.56 -3.27 -8.23
CA TRP A 92 -4.62 -2.90 -7.17
C TRP A 92 -3.77 -1.70 -7.59
N VAL A 93 -3.24 -1.72 -8.82
CA VAL A 93 -2.46 -0.59 -9.36
C VAL A 93 -3.32 0.65 -9.48
N ALA A 94 -4.55 0.53 -10.00
CA ALA A 94 -5.45 1.66 -10.15
C ALA A 94 -5.80 2.30 -8.79
N ALA A 95 -6.15 1.48 -7.79
CA ALA A 95 -6.46 1.92 -6.43
C ALA A 95 -5.27 2.58 -5.75
N MET A 96 -4.09 1.96 -5.83
CA MET A 96 -2.86 2.51 -5.29
C MET A 96 -2.42 3.78 -6.02
N SER A 97 -2.69 3.90 -7.31
CA SER A 97 -2.40 5.11 -8.07
C SER A 97 -3.27 6.27 -7.60
N CYS A 98 -4.57 6.06 -7.34
CA CYS A 98 -5.43 7.07 -6.71
C CYS A 98 -4.82 7.59 -5.38
N VAL A 99 -4.42 6.67 -4.50
CA VAL A 99 -3.80 7.02 -3.21
C VAL A 99 -2.51 7.84 -3.42
N GLN A 100 -1.68 7.45 -4.37
CA GLN A 100 -0.40 8.12 -4.62
C GLN A 100 -0.57 9.48 -5.29
N VAL A 101 -1.57 9.67 -6.16
CA VAL A 101 -1.93 11.00 -6.65
C VAL A 101 -2.30 11.90 -5.48
N GLY A 102 -3.17 11.43 -4.57
CA GLY A 102 -3.52 12.18 -3.36
C GLY A 102 -2.30 12.56 -2.52
N ASN A 103 -1.38 11.61 -2.30
CA ASN A 103 -0.15 11.85 -1.54
C ASN A 103 0.76 12.89 -2.23
N LEU A 104 0.91 12.81 -3.54
CA LEU A 104 1.73 13.76 -4.29
C LEU A 104 1.12 15.16 -4.32
N CYS A 105 -0.21 15.27 -4.42
CA CYS A 105 -0.90 16.56 -4.28
C CYS A 105 -0.67 17.15 -2.87
N LEU A 106 -0.77 16.34 -1.82
CA LEU A 106 -0.42 16.76 -0.45
C LEU A 106 1.03 17.26 -0.37
N VAL A 107 2.00 16.49 -0.86
CA VAL A 107 3.42 16.90 -0.82
C VAL A 107 3.64 18.18 -1.62
N LYS A 108 3.03 18.30 -2.80
CA LYS A 108 3.12 19.50 -3.64
C LYS A 108 2.56 20.72 -2.89
N SER A 109 1.46 20.55 -2.15
CA SER A 109 0.81 21.63 -1.39
C SER A 109 1.70 22.27 -0.31
N LEU A 110 2.81 21.62 0.07
CA LEU A 110 3.77 22.09 1.06
C LEU A 110 4.91 22.95 0.48
N GLN A 111 4.91 23.22 -0.83
CA GLN A 111 5.94 24.07 -1.43
C GLN A 111 5.85 25.51 -0.90
N ALA A 112 7.01 26.08 -0.53
CA ALA A 112 7.10 27.36 0.16
C ALA A 112 6.51 28.54 -0.64
N ASP A 113 6.63 28.51 -1.97
CA ASP A 113 6.20 29.62 -2.84
C ASP A 113 4.72 29.50 -3.28
N MET A 114 3.95 28.58 -2.68
CA MET A 114 2.58 28.31 -3.09
C MET A 114 1.59 29.31 -2.52
N SER A 115 0.71 29.84 -3.38
CA SER A 115 -0.41 30.66 -2.92
C SER A 115 -1.42 29.84 -2.13
N ALA A 116 -2.15 30.48 -1.21
CA ALA A 116 -3.20 29.81 -0.43
C ALA A 116 -4.30 29.19 -1.32
N GLY A 117 -4.62 29.83 -2.46
CA GLY A 117 -5.57 29.31 -3.43
C GLY A 117 -5.08 28.03 -4.12
N ALA A 118 -3.85 28.04 -4.65
CA ALA A 118 -3.24 26.87 -5.28
C ALA A 118 -3.05 25.71 -4.29
N ARG A 119 -2.68 26.03 -3.04
CA ARG A 119 -2.61 25.05 -1.95
C ARG A 119 -3.97 24.38 -1.75
N LYS A 120 -5.03 25.18 -1.61
CA LYS A 120 -6.39 24.66 -1.43
C LYS A 120 -6.82 23.76 -2.59
N GLU A 121 -6.58 24.17 -3.83
CA GLU A 121 -6.91 23.36 -5.01
C GLU A 121 -6.22 21.99 -4.99
N LEU A 122 -4.96 21.91 -4.58
CA LEU A 122 -4.25 20.64 -4.44
C LEU A 122 -4.78 19.77 -3.30
N LEU A 123 -5.17 20.37 -2.17
CA LEU A 123 -5.78 19.64 -1.06
C LEU A 123 -7.16 19.09 -1.43
N ASP A 124 -7.96 19.89 -2.14
CA ASP A 124 -9.28 19.49 -2.63
C ASP A 124 -9.14 18.40 -3.71
N GLU A 125 -8.14 18.50 -4.59
CA GLU A 125 -7.82 17.43 -5.52
C GLU A 125 -7.40 16.15 -4.78
N ALA A 126 -6.53 16.25 -3.77
CA ALA A 126 -6.10 15.09 -3.00
C ALA A 126 -7.30 14.35 -2.36
N GLU A 127 -8.25 15.10 -1.82
CA GLU A 127 -9.49 14.56 -1.27
C GLU A 127 -10.27 13.75 -2.31
N VAL A 128 -10.46 14.29 -3.52
CA VAL A 128 -11.17 13.61 -4.61
C VAL A 128 -10.52 12.26 -4.94
N TRP A 129 -9.20 12.21 -5.02
CA TRP A 129 -8.49 10.98 -5.34
C TRP A 129 -8.55 9.94 -4.21
N TYR A 130 -8.47 10.35 -2.96
CA TYR A 130 -8.66 9.41 -1.84
C TYR A 130 -10.09 8.86 -1.80
N ARG A 131 -11.10 9.71 -1.98
CA ARG A 131 -12.51 9.27 -2.06
C ARG A 131 -12.71 8.28 -3.21
N ARG A 132 -12.14 8.57 -4.38
CA ARG A 132 -12.17 7.66 -5.53
C ARG A 132 -11.55 6.30 -5.21
N ALA A 133 -10.45 6.25 -4.45
CA ALA A 133 -9.85 5.00 -4.03
C ALA A 133 -10.81 4.15 -3.18
N ILE A 134 -11.52 4.80 -2.25
CA ILE A 134 -12.50 4.16 -1.35
C ILE A 134 -13.73 3.68 -2.12
N GLU A 135 -14.31 4.54 -2.95
CA GLU A 135 -15.59 4.30 -3.62
C GLU A 135 -15.48 3.30 -4.77
N ARG A 136 -14.43 3.41 -5.59
CA ARG A 136 -14.27 2.57 -6.79
C ARG A 136 -13.58 1.24 -6.50
N PHE A 137 -12.75 1.19 -5.46
CA PHE A 137 -11.88 0.05 -5.17
C PHE A 137 -12.04 -0.44 -3.72
N ALA A 138 -13.29 -0.53 -3.24
CA ALA A 138 -13.62 -0.96 -1.88
C ALA A 138 -13.04 -2.33 -1.46
N ASN A 139 -12.71 -3.20 -2.43
CA ASN A 139 -12.09 -4.51 -2.17
C ASN A 139 -10.56 -4.46 -2.06
N GLU A 140 -9.93 -3.33 -2.42
CA GLU A 140 -8.49 -3.12 -2.32
C GLU A 140 -8.14 -2.54 -0.94
N ASN A 141 -8.32 -3.37 0.10
CA ASN A 141 -8.27 -2.99 1.51
C ASN A 141 -7.08 -2.09 1.88
N LEU A 142 -5.86 -2.40 1.41
CA LEU A 142 -4.68 -1.58 1.71
C LEU A 142 -4.80 -0.16 1.13
N ALA A 143 -5.31 -0.02 -0.09
CA ALA A 143 -5.51 1.28 -0.72
C ALA A 143 -6.61 2.07 -0.01
N VAL A 144 -7.72 1.41 0.34
CA VAL A 144 -8.83 2.00 1.12
C VAL A 144 -8.35 2.51 2.48
N ALA A 145 -7.58 1.71 3.22
CA ALA A 145 -7.01 2.10 4.50
C ALA A 145 -6.06 3.30 4.38
N LYS A 146 -5.19 3.31 3.36
CA LYS A 146 -4.30 4.45 3.10
C LYS A 146 -5.07 5.71 2.69
N ALA A 147 -6.16 5.55 1.94
CA ALA A 147 -7.02 6.66 1.55
C ALA A 147 -7.74 7.30 2.75
N HIS A 148 -8.30 6.49 3.65
CA HIS A 148 -8.85 6.97 4.93
C HIS A 148 -7.81 7.71 5.76
N LEU A 149 -6.58 7.16 5.85
CA LEU A 149 -5.47 7.86 6.52
C LEU A 149 -5.16 9.22 5.88
N GLY A 150 -5.15 9.29 4.54
CA GLY A 150 -4.96 10.55 3.81
C GLY A 150 -6.06 11.58 4.05
N LEU A 151 -7.33 11.14 4.05
CA LEU A 151 -8.49 11.98 4.37
C LEU A 151 -8.44 12.50 5.82
N ALA A 152 -8.00 11.66 6.76
CA ALA A 152 -7.84 12.05 8.15
C ALA A 152 -6.82 13.19 8.30
N LYS A 153 -5.67 13.08 7.62
CA LYS A 153 -4.64 14.14 7.60
C LYS A 153 -5.12 15.43 6.95
N LEU A 154 -5.92 15.34 5.88
CA LEU A 154 -6.56 16.51 5.27
C LEU A 154 -7.53 17.19 6.23
N ALA A 155 -8.30 16.42 7.00
CA ALA A 155 -9.19 16.95 8.01
C ALA A 155 -8.43 17.62 9.16
N GLU A 156 -7.31 17.04 9.61
CA GLU A 156 -6.41 17.70 10.58
C GLU A 156 -5.88 19.04 10.06
N ASP A 157 -5.43 19.10 8.80
CA ASP A 157 -4.91 20.34 8.20
C ASP A 157 -5.97 21.44 8.12
N ARG A 158 -7.25 21.05 7.98
CA ARG A 158 -8.41 21.95 8.00
C ARG A 158 -8.90 22.29 9.41
N GLY A 159 -8.33 21.67 10.45
CA GLY A 159 -8.74 21.84 11.84
C GLY A 159 -10.02 21.08 12.24
N ASP A 160 -10.56 20.23 11.37
CA ASP A 160 -11.74 19.41 11.67
C ASP A 160 -11.30 18.10 12.34
N LEU A 161 -11.02 18.18 13.64
CA LEU A 161 -10.53 17.04 14.43
C LEU A 161 -11.58 15.92 14.54
N GLN A 162 -12.87 16.23 14.46
CA GLN A 162 -13.94 15.22 14.49
C GLN A 162 -13.96 14.42 13.18
N ALA A 163 -13.84 15.09 12.02
CA ALA A 163 -13.71 14.39 10.76
C ALA A 163 -12.42 13.55 10.72
N ALA A 164 -11.30 14.09 11.20
CA ALA A 164 -10.04 13.34 11.28
C ALA A 164 -10.19 12.06 12.11
N GLU A 165 -10.80 12.15 13.29
CA GLU A 165 -11.05 10.98 14.15
C GLU A 165 -11.92 9.91 13.48
N ARG A 166 -12.99 10.32 12.78
CA ARG A 166 -13.85 9.37 12.02
C ARG A 166 -13.04 8.61 10.97
N GLU A 167 -12.21 9.32 10.21
CA GLU A 167 -11.41 8.72 9.15
C GLU A 167 -10.31 7.80 9.71
N TYR A 168 -9.63 8.17 10.80
CA TYR A 168 -8.67 7.26 11.44
C TYR A 168 -9.33 5.99 12.01
N ARG A 169 -10.52 6.11 12.59
CA ARG A 169 -11.29 4.93 13.04
C ARG A 169 -11.71 4.06 11.86
N ALA A 170 -12.03 4.66 10.71
CA ALA A 170 -12.36 3.91 9.50
C ALA A 170 -11.21 3.00 9.05
N VAL A 171 -9.94 3.41 9.22
CA VAL A 171 -8.77 2.55 8.94
C VAL A 171 -8.83 1.24 9.74
N SER A 172 -9.28 1.28 10.99
CA SER A 172 -9.39 0.09 11.86
C SER A 172 -10.52 -0.85 11.43
N ASN A 173 -11.52 -0.33 10.72
CA ASN A 173 -12.65 -1.11 10.21
C ASN A 173 -12.35 -1.81 8.89
N VAL A 174 -11.23 -1.47 8.23
CA VAL A 174 -10.82 -2.13 6.99
C VAL A 174 -10.30 -3.54 7.27
N PRO A 175 -10.81 -4.59 6.58
CA PRO A 175 -10.38 -5.96 6.85
C PRO A 175 -8.90 -6.20 6.55
N GLY A 176 -8.23 -6.98 7.41
CA GLY A 176 -6.84 -7.40 7.20
C GLY A 176 -5.77 -6.35 7.51
N MET A 177 -6.12 -5.27 8.24
CA MET A 177 -5.17 -4.21 8.61
C MET A 177 -4.33 -4.52 9.86
N THR A 178 -4.59 -5.62 10.57
CA THR A 178 -3.80 -6.03 11.73
C THR A 178 -2.33 -6.22 11.36
N GLY A 179 -1.43 -5.52 12.06
CA GLY A 179 0.01 -5.56 11.81
C GLY A 179 0.48 -4.73 10.61
N GLN A 180 -0.42 -4.02 9.92
CA GLN A 180 -0.05 -3.10 8.85
C GLN A 180 0.38 -1.75 9.44
N PRO A 181 1.46 -1.12 8.93
CA PRO A 181 1.92 0.19 9.42
C PRO A 181 0.85 1.30 9.38
N VAL A 182 -0.05 1.24 8.39
CA VAL A 182 -1.14 2.21 8.24
C VAL A 182 -2.10 2.21 9.43
N LEU A 183 -2.33 1.05 10.05
CA LEU A 183 -3.18 0.92 11.22
C LEU A 183 -2.52 1.49 12.47
N GLU A 184 -1.23 1.20 12.65
CA GLU A 184 -0.46 1.73 13.79
C GLU A 184 -0.33 3.26 13.70
N GLU A 185 -0.14 3.80 12.50
CA GLU A 185 -0.15 5.24 12.28
C GLU A 185 -1.51 5.88 12.63
N ALA A 186 -2.62 5.26 12.23
CA ALA A 186 -3.96 5.72 12.58
C ALA A 186 -4.22 5.67 14.09
N ARG A 187 -3.76 4.61 14.77
CA ARG A 187 -3.88 4.49 16.24
C ARG A 187 -3.08 5.56 16.97
N ALA A 188 -1.82 5.76 16.60
CA ALA A 188 -0.99 6.80 17.17
C ALA A 188 -1.57 8.20 16.93
N ALA A 189 -2.20 8.43 15.76
CA ALA A 189 -2.90 9.68 15.49
C ALA A 189 -4.13 9.87 16.38
N LEU A 190 -4.94 8.83 16.59
CA LEU A 190 -6.09 8.87 17.51
C LEU A 190 -5.66 9.20 18.94
N GLU A 191 -4.60 8.58 19.44
CA GLU A 191 -4.06 8.90 20.77
C GLU A 191 -3.64 10.37 20.86
N ARG A 192 -2.94 10.89 19.84
CA ARG A 192 -2.58 12.32 19.79
C ARG A 192 -3.81 13.23 19.79
N LEU A 193 -4.85 12.91 19.01
CA LEU A 193 -6.08 13.69 18.97
C LEU A 193 -6.77 13.73 20.34
N THR A 194 -6.81 12.61 21.06
CA THR A 194 -7.38 12.58 22.43
C THR A 194 -6.57 13.43 23.41
N ALA A 195 -5.23 13.47 23.28
CA ALA A 195 -4.38 14.32 24.11
C ALA A 195 -4.60 15.81 23.82
N ILE A 196 -4.80 16.20 22.56
CA ILE A 196 -5.07 17.59 22.15
C ILE A 196 -6.43 18.08 22.67
N GLN A 197 -7.43 17.20 22.73
CA GLN A 197 -8.76 17.53 23.26
C GLN A 197 -8.81 17.54 24.80
N GLY A 198 -7.76 17.07 25.48
CA GLY A 198 -7.66 17.07 26.94
C GLY A 198 -7.43 18.48 27.52
N PRO A 199 -7.67 18.69 28.83
CA PRO A 199 -7.42 19.96 29.48
C PRO A 199 -5.92 20.30 29.46
N VAL A 200 -5.57 21.41 28.81
CA VAL A 200 -4.19 21.92 28.76
C VAL A 200 -3.82 22.48 30.13
N ALA A 201 -2.96 21.77 30.86
CA ALA A 201 -2.37 22.27 32.10
C ALA A 201 -1.28 23.30 31.77
N MET A 202 -1.64 24.58 31.79
CA MET A 202 -0.67 25.66 31.66
C MET A 202 0.24 25.70 32.88
N ALA A 203 1.56 25.72 32.67
CA ALA A 203 2.51 25.93 33.77
C ALA A 203 2.25 27.31 34.40
N THR A 204 1.85 27.32 35.68
CA THR A 204 1.54 28.55 36.42
C THR A 204 2.78 29.19 37.06
N SER A 205 3.92 28.51 37.01
CA SER A 205 5.18 28.98 37.60
C SER A 205 6.29 29.07 36.56
N ARG A 206 6.98 30.21 36.53
CA ARG A 206 8.23 30.40 35.79
C ARG A 206 9.30 29.50 36.41
N PRO A 207 10.08 28.73 35.61
CA PRO A 207 11.22 27.98 36.13
C PRO A 207 12.17 28.93 36.86
N ALA A 208 12.59 28.57 38.07
CA ALA A 208 13.57 29.35 38.81
C ALA A 208 14.83 29.51 37.96
N PRO A 209 15.45 30.71 37.90
CA PRO A 209 16.72 30.89 37.20
C PRO A 209 17.72 29.86 37.70
N ALA A 210 18.30 29.08 36.78
CA ALA A 210 19.39 28.18 37.13
C ALA A 210 20.47 29.00 37.87
N SER A 211 20.74 28.64 39.12
CA SER A 211 21.77 29.28 39.92
C SER A 211 23.09 29.11 39.19
N GLN A 212 23.64 30.21 38.67
CA GLN A 212 24.99 30.20 38.10
C GLN A 212 25.95 29.68 39.18
N PRO A 213 26.86 28.73 38.87
CA PRO A 213 27.91 28.33 39.79
C PRO A 213 28.69 29.56 40.24
N ALA A 214 28.78 29.77 41.55
CA ALA A 214 29.50 30.88 42.13
C ALA A 214 30.94 30.92 41.60
N SER A 215 31.30 32.04 40.99
CA SER A 215 32.66 32.35 40.58
C SER A 215 33.59 32.18 41.79
N GLN A 216 34.55 31.27 41.69
CA GLN A 216 35.58 31.07 42.71
C GLN A 216 36.36 32.37 42.93
N PRO A 217 36.75 32.71 44.17
CA PRO A 217 37.55 33.89 44.45
C PRO A 217 38.92 33.77 43.77
N ALA A 218 39.29 34.82 43.01
CA ALA A 218 40.62 34.93 42.44
C ALA A 218 41.68 35.00 43.54
N THR A 219 42.56 33.99 43.57
CA THR A 219 43.75 33.98 44.41
C THR A 219 44.65 35.14 44.01
N GLN A 220 44.72 36.18 44.84
CA GLN A 220 45.71 37.26 44.70
C GLN A 220 47.13 36.67 44.83
N PRO A 221 48.04 36.93 43.87
CA PRO A 221 49.44 36.59 44.05
C PRO A 221 50.07 37.52 45.09
N ALA A 222 50.75 36.92 46.06
CA ALA A 222 51.52 37.61 47.08
C ALA A 222 52.54 38.58 46.47
N SER A 223 52.51 39.83 46.94
CA SER A 223 53.57 40.81 46.71
C SER A 223 54.89 40.30 47.30
N ALA A 224 55.83 39.92 46.44
CA ALA A 224 57.22 39.73 46.82
C ALA A 224 57.89 41.10 46.96
N SER A 225 58.13 41.49 48.20
CA SER A 225 59.02 42.56 48.62
C SER A 225 60.44 42.29 48.11
N ARG A 226 61.03 43.28 47.42
CA ARG A 226 62.44 43.30 47.04
C ARG A 226 63.16 44.30 47.95
N PRO A 227 64.17 43.89 48.74
CA PRO A 227 64.94 44.82 49.55
C PRO A 227 65.97 45.56 48.71
N ALA A 228 66.31 46.76 49.18
CA ALA A 228 67.42 47.58 48.72
C ALA A 228 68.76 47.07 49.29
N GLU A 229 69.82 47.27 48.50
CA GLU A 229 71.28 47.31 48.79
C GLU A 229 71.94 47.01 47.42
N GLU A 230 73.00 47.64 46.92
CA GLU A 230 73.86 48.79 47.28
C GLU A 230 74.57 49.19 45.97
#